data_AF-A0A7S2DXF9-F1
#
_entry.id   AF-A0A7S2DXF9-F1
#
_cell.length_a   1.000
_cell.length_b   1.000
_cell.length_c   1.000
_cell.angle_alpha   90.00
_cell.angle_beta   90.00
_cell.angle_gamma   90.00
#
_symmetry.space_group_name_H-M   'P 1'
#
loop_
_entity.id
_entity.type
_entity.pdbx_description
1 polymer ?
#
loop_
_entity_poly.entity_id
_entity_poly.type
_entity_poly.pdbx_seq_one_letter_code
_entity_poly.pdbx_strand_id
1 'polypeptide(L)'
;SMIPAAAGLGLQSGTSVAVGIIDAHSGGLGLLGARLDTEEGGGGIDDEESSSSSRSSVCLEERMALISGTSCCHMFTSSKQLFVEGIWGPYDSAMIPGYFLNEAGQSAAGKLLDHMTANHAAAPELEALAKARGKSRYEVLNSVVEDMAVRDLGVEKRKVGLLTKDLHVTPDVFGNRSPYGDPLMRGALSGITPAGTLTGIVNENNGVSLALEDLGLVYLATVQALAYQTKHIIDTLQESDEHTPPLSHIFVAGGLSKNRLYLETHADVTGAAIVLPEESEAVLLGAAVLGATAGGCYSDVTTAMSFMNRAGEVIQPFKVECDDTCDISLPSFHACKYQVFRKMIDDQRVYRDIMECVF
;
A
#
# COMPACT_ATOMS: atom_id res chain seq x y z
N SER A 1 -19.12 -22.23 36.46
CA SER A 1 -17.77 -22.79 36.53
C SER A 1 -16.97 -22.24 35.36
N MET A 2 -15.77 -21.71 35.57
CA MET A 2 -14.89 -21.38 34.44
C MET A 2 -14.38 -22.69 33.85
N ILE A 3 -14.66 -22.92 32.56
CA ILE A 3 -14.06 -24.03 31.82
C ILE A 3 -12.58 -23.66 31.60
N PRO A 4 -11.62 -24.55 31.93
CA PRO A 4 -10.20 -24.31 31.62
C PRO A 4 -9.99 -24.03 30.13
N ALA A 5 -9.14 -23.06 29.79
CA ALA A 5 -9.00 -22.54 28.42
C ALA A 5 -8.79 -23.62 27.35
N ALA A 6 -7.89 -24.59 27.60
CA ALA A 6 -7.62 -25.69 26.68
C ALA A 6 -8.88 -26.51 26.37
N ALA A 7 -9.66 -26.88 27.38
CA ALA A 7 -10.91 -27.62 27.19
C ALA A 7 -11.98 -26.78 26.49
N GLY A 8 -12.04 -25.47 26.77
CA GLY A 8 -12.96 -24.55 26.10
C GLY A 8 -12.66 -24.34 24.62
N LEU A 9 -11.40 -24.49 24.20
CA LEU A 9 -10.93 -24.35 22.82
C LEU A 9 -10.79 -25.68 22.08
N GLY A 10 -11.02 -26.83 22.74
CA GLY A 10 -10.80 -28.15 22.16
C GLY A 10 -9.32 -28.51 21.94
N LEU A 11 -8.42 -27.92 22.73
CA LEU A 11 -6.97 -28.11 22.65
C LEU A 11 -6.43 -28.93 23.83
N GLN A 12 -5.18 -29.38 23.71
CA GLN A 12 -4.49 -30.11 24.78
C GLN A 12 -4.02 -29.17 25.89
N SER A 13 -4.10 -29.64 27.14
CA SER A 13 -3.52 -28.90 28.26
C SER A 13 -2.00 -28.87 28.15
N GLY A 14 -1.39 -27.70 28.31
CA GLY A 14 0.05 -27.52 28.19
C GLY A 14 0.55 -27.16 26.77
N THR A 15 -0.35 -26.97 25.80
CA THR A 15 0.03 -26.38 24.50
C THR A 15 0.69 -25.01 24.72
N SER A 16 1.86 -24.80 24.12
CA SER A 16 2.59 -23.53 24.19
C SER A 16 1.75 -22.38 23.67
N VAL A 17 1.81 -21.24 24.37
CA VAL A 17 1.15 -19.99 23.97
C VAL A 17 2.22 -18.93 23.86
N ALA A 18 2.36 -18.34 22.67
CA ALA A 18 3.28 -17.24 22.46
C ALA A 18 2.81 -15.96 23.18
N VAL A 19 3.74 -15.01 23.37
CA VAL A 19 3.40 -13.66 23.84
C VAL A 19 2.51 -13.00 22.79
N GLY A 20 1.52 -12.21 23.26
CA GLY A 20 0.61 -11.48 22.37
C GLY A 20 1.33 -10.40 21.55
N ILE A 21 0.77 -10.08 20.39
CA ILE A 21 1.29 -9.07 19.46
C ILE A 21 0.13 -8.24 18.91
N ILE A 22 0.40 -6.98 18.54
CA ILE A 22 -0.57 -6.10 17.87
C ILE A 22 -0.88 -6.66 16.46
N ASP A 23 -2.12 -6.50 15.99
CA ASP A 23 -2.61 -7.04 14.73
C ASP A 23 -1.76 -6.65 13.51
N ALA A 24 -1.44 -5.37 13.34
CA ALA A 24 -0.59 -4.90 12.24
C ALA A 24 0.80 -5.53 12.29
N HIS A 25 1.40 -5.63 13.48
CA HIS A 25 2.72 -6.20 13.68
C HIS A 25 2.72 -7.72 13.40
N SER A 26 1.64 -8.41 13.79
CA SER A 26 1.38 -9.80 13.38
C SER A 26 1.32 -9.92 11.86
N GLY A 27 0.61 -9.01 11.19
CA GLY A 27 0.59 -8.93 9.73
C GLY A 27 1.99 -8.78 9.13
N GLY A 28 2.84 -7.93 9.73
CA GLY A 28 4.24 -7.80 9.32
C GLY A 28 5.04 -9.10 9.44
N LEU A 29 4.86 -9.85 10.54
CA LEU A 29 5.46 -11.19 10.70
C LEU A 29 4.96 -12.18 9.64
N GLY A 30 3.67 -12.15 9.30
CA GLY A 30 3.09 -13.01 8.25
C GLY A 30 3.50 -12.64 6.82
N LEU A 31 4.24 -11.54 6.63
CA LEU A 31 4.62 -11.03 5.31
C LEU A 31 6.13 -11.03 5.08
N LEU A 32 6.89 -10.33 5.93
CA LEU A 32 8.25 -9.87 5.60
C LEU A 32 9.27 -10.98 5.37
N GLY A 33 9.05 -12.18 5.91
CA GLY A 33 9.96 -13.31 5.73
C GLY A 33 9.79 -14.10 4.43
N ALA A 34 8.82 -13.76 3.59
CA ALA A 34 8.57 -14.52 2.35
C ALA A 34 9.79 -14.50 1.43
N ARG A 35 10.16 -15.67 0.90
CA ARG A 35 11.21 -15.76 -0.13
C ARG A 35 10.65 -15.31 -1.47
N LEU A 36 11.48 -14.64 -2.26
CA LEU A 36 11.14 -14.18 -3.59
C LEU A 36 11.91 -15.05 -4.59
N ASP A 37 11.19 -15.71 -5.50
CA ASP A 37 11.75 -16.68 -6.46
C ASP A 37 12.73 -16.07 -7.48
N THR A 38 12.99 -14.77 -7.39
CA THR A 38 14.05 -14.07 -8.12
C THR A 38 15.45 -14.31 -7.55
N GLU A 39 15.57 -14.94 -6.38
CA GLU A 39 16.83 -15.55 -5.95
C GLU A 39 17.04 -16.82 -6.78
N GLU A 40 17.75 -16.70 -7.92
CA GLU A 40 18.11 -17.83 -8.79
C GLU A 40 18.65 -19.01 -7.97
N GLY A 41 17.80 -20.02 -7.81
CA GLY A 41 18.09 -21.19 -7.00
C GLY A 41 16.88 -22.11 -6.99
N GLY A 42 16.54 -22.66 -8.16
CA GLY A 42 15.56 -23.74 -8.26
C GLY A 42 15.96 -24.91 -7.37
N GLY A 43 15.32 -25.01 -6.21
CA GLY A 43 15.41 -26.14 -5.31
C GLY A 43 14.05 -26.81 -5.24
N GLY A 44 13.90 -27.90 -5.99
CA GLY A 44 12.80 -28.82 -5.79
C GLY A 44 12.78 -29.32 -4.35
N ILE A 45 11.61 -29.82 -3.96
CA ILE A 45 11.42 -30.63 -2.75
C ILE A 45 12.28 -31.87 -2.94
N ASP A 46 13.54 -31.85 -2.49
CA ASP A 46 14.44 -32.99 -2.23
C ASP A 46 15.86 -32.46 -1.95
N ASP A 47 16.11 -31.86 -0.77
CA ASP A 47 17.47 -31.59 -0.30
C ASP A 47 17.49 -31.52 1.24
N GLU A 48 17.40 -32.70 1.89
CA GLU A 48 17.50 -32.83 3.34
C GLU A 48 18.94 -32.82 3.88
N GLU A 49 20.01 -32.81 3.07
CA GLU A 49 21.33 -33.13 3.61
C GLU A 49 22.57 -32.39 3.04
N SER A 50 22.44 -31.20 2.45
CA SER A 50 23.64 -30.43 2.03
C SER A 50 23.79 -29.02 2.61
N SER A 51 24.76 -28.89 3.52
CA SER A 51 25.58 -27.71 3.87
C SER A 51 24.90 -26.40 4.32
N SER A 52 25.17 -26.04 5.57
CA SER A 52 24.72 -24.85 6.31
C SER A 52 25.42 -23.53 5.93
N SER A 53 25.70 -23.25 4.65
CA SER A 53 26.54 -22.06 4.34
C SER A 53 26.18 -21.20 3.11
N SER A 54 25.04 -21.40 2.45
CA SER A 54 24.60 -20.46 1.39
C SER A 54 23.08 -20.38 1.23
N ARG A 55 22.35 -20.26 2.34
CA ARG A 55 20.94 -19.84 2.30
C ARG A 55 20.93 -18.32 2.34
N SER A 56 20.54 -17.68 1.23
CA SER A 56 20.43 -16.21 1.13
C SER A 56 19.62 -15.69 2.32
N SER A 57 20.23 -14.81 3.11
CA SER A 57 19.55 -14.14 4.22
C SER A 57 18.52 -13.18 3.64
N VAL A 58 17.25 -13.35 3.99
CA VAL A 58 16.19 -12.39 3.65
C VAL A 58 16.61 -10.98 4.11
N CYS A 59 16.86 -10.07 3.16
CA CYS A 59 17.20 -8.68 3.47
C CYS A 59 15.92 -7.94 3.93
N LEU A 60 15.67 -7.92 5.23
CA LEU A 60 14.48 -7.31 5.82
C LEU A 60 14.47 -5.78 5.72
N GLU A 61 15.64 -5.15 5.64
CA GLU A 61 15.77 -3.69 5.64
C GLU A 61 15.37 -3.04 4.29
N GLU A 62 15.35 -3.81 3.21
CA GLU A 62 14.87 -3.36 1.90
C GLU A 62 13.36 -3.58 1.70
N ARG A 63 12.67 -4.06 2.74
CA ARG A 63 11.27 -4.48 2.69
C ARG A 63 10.40 -3.62 3.60
N MET A 64 9.19 -3.34 3.15
CA MET A 64 8.16 -2.68 3.95
C MET A 64 6.92 -3.57 3.99
N ALA A 65 6.33 -3.74 5.17
CA ALA A 65 5.00 -4.32 5.29
C ALA A 65 3.96 -3.20 5.24
N LEU A 66 2.97 -3.35 4.36
CA LEU A 66 1.85 -2.45 4.20
C LEU A 66 0.55 -3.19 4.51
N ILE A 67 0.01 -2.94 5.70
CA ILE A 67 -1.31 -3.46 6.08
C ILE A 67 -2.35 -2.42 5.67
N SER A 68 -3.05 -2.70 4.57
CA SER A 68 -3.88 -1.73 3.84
C SER A 68 -5.36 -2.10 3.88
N GLY A 69 -6.16 -1.28 4.56
CA GLY A 69 -7.60 -1.44 4.68
C GLY A 69 -8.30 -0.09 4.82
N THR A 70 -9.16 0.08 5.83
CA THR A 70 -9.80 1.37 6.15
C THR A 70 -8.76 2.49 6.31
N SER A 71 -7.65 2.18 6.97
CA SER A 71 -6.41 2.95 7.08
C SER A 71 -5.23 2.11 6.56
N CYS A 72 -4.04 2.70 6.45
CA CYS A 72 -2.80 1.96 6.17
C CYS A 72 -1.83 2.05 7.34
N CYS A 73 -1.13 0.96 7.60
CA CYS A 73 0.04 0.90 8.48
C CYS A 73 1.27 0.48 7.65
N HIS A 74 2.32 1.30 7.70
CA HIS A 74 3.59 1.14 6.99
C HIS A 74 4.65 0.79 8.02
N MET A 75 5.17 -0.44 7.96
CA MET A 75 6.14 -0.94 8.93
C MET A 75 7.48 -1.22 8.26
N PHE A 76 8.53 -0.62 8.81
CA PHE A 76 9.91 -0.75 8.37
C PHE A 76 10.75 -1.35 9.48
N THR A 77 11.64 -2.28 9.14
CA THR A 77 12.57 -2.90 10.08
C THR A 77 14.00 -2.46 9.79
N SER A 78 14.75 -2.11 10.83
CA SER A 78 16.17 -1.72 10.72
C SER A 78 16.97 -2.32 11.86
N SER A 79 18.23 -2.68 11.59
CA SER A 79 19.23 -3.05 12.59
C SER A 79 19.72 -1.84 13.41
N LYS A 80 19.36 -0.62 13.00
CA LYS A 80 19.72 0.63 13.66
C LYS A 80 18.49 1.41 14.13
N GLN A 81 18.71 2.30 15.09
CA GLN A 81 17.70 3.27 15.51
C GLN A 81 17.60 4.39 14.49
N LEU A 82 16.45 4.50 13.82
CA LEU A 82 16.13 5.60 12.91
C LEU A 82 15.09 6.49 13.59
N PHE A 83 15.45 7.72 13.95
CA PHE A 83 14.53 8.70 14.51
C PHE A 83 14.02 9.61 13.40
N VAL A 84 12.75 9.48 13.04
CA VAL A 84 12.15 10.20 11.91
C VAL A 84 10.94 11.00 12.36
N GLU A 85 10.91 12.30 12.09
CA GLU A 85 9.80 13.15 12.48
C GLU A 85 8.48 12.67 11.85
N GLY A 86 7.42 12.60 12.65
CA GLY A 86 6.09 12.15 12.24
C GLY A 86 5.96 10.68 11.81
N ILE A 87 6.99 9.86 12.07
CA ILE A 87 6.94 8.40 12.01
C ILE A 87 7.18 7.86 13.43
N TRP A 88 6.38 6.90 13.87
CA TRP A 88 6.52 6.34 15.21
C TRP A 88 7.69 5.35 15.27
N GLY A 89 8.30 5.23 16.46
CA GLY A 89 9.51 4.45 16.66
C GLY A 89 10.75 5.35 16.85
N PRO A 90 11.96 4.77 16.83
CA PRO A 90 12.26 3.36 16.58
C PRO A 90 11.96 2.49 17.81
N TYR A 91 11.11 1.47 17.67
CA TYR A 91 10.77 0.55 18.76
C TYR A 91 11.64 -0.71 18.72
N ASP A 92 12.46 -0.92 19.74
CA ASP A 92 13.34 -2.09 19.84
C ASP A 92 12.54 -3.39 19.94
N SER A 93 12.78 -4.32 19.01
CA SER A 93 12.26 -5.69 19.03
C SER A 93 10.74 -5.80 19.14
N ALA A 94 10.01 -4.74 18.74
CA ALA A 94 8.57 -4.64 18.89
C ALA A 94 7.78 -5.55 17.92
N MET A 95 8.40 -5.93 16.80
CA MET A 95 7.83 -6.85 15.83
C MET A 95 8.74 -8.05 15.59
N ILE A 96 9.95 -7.82 15.05
CA ILE A 96 10.95 -8.87 14.82
C ILE A 96 12.04 -8.73 15.89
N PRO A 97 12.30 -9.76 16.71
CA PRO A 97 13.38 -9.72 17.69
C PRO A 97 14.74 -9.35 17.07
N GLY A 98 15.45 -8.40 17.67
CA GLY A 98 16.75 -7.93 17.17
C GLY A 98 16.70 -6.82 16.11
N TYR A 99 15.51 -6.36 15.74
CA TYR A 99 15.31 -5.22 14.83
C TYR A 99 14.51 -4.10 15.51
N PHE A 100 14.83 -2.86 15.15
CA PHE A 100 14.00 -1.71 15.44
C PHE A 100 12.87 -1.59 14.42
N LEU A 101 11.66 -1.29 14.91
CA LEU A 101 10.49 -1.01 14.10
C LEU A 101 10.25 0.49 13.99
N ASN A 102 10.08 0.98 12.77
CA ASN A 102 9.46 2.27 12.49
C ASN A 102 8.06 2.06 11.90
N GLU A 103 7.07 2.74 12.47
CA GLU A 103 5.66 2.60 12.11
C GLU A 103 5.09 3.96 11.65
N ALA A 104 4.82 4.06 10.35
CA ALA A 104 4.10 5.17 9.77
C ALA A 104 2.65 4.76 9.44
N GLY A 105 1.79 5.72 9.14
CA GLY A 105 0.45 5.38 8.70
C GLY A 105 -0.28 6.47 7.94
N GLN A 106 -1.30 6.02 7.22
CA GLN A 106 -2.30 6.88 6.58
C GLN A 106 -3.61 6.70 7.36
N SER A 107 -4.09 7.77 8.00
CA SER A 107 -5.29 7.75 8.85
C SER A 107 -6.54 7.26 8.12
N ALA A 108 -6.58 7.45 6.79
CA ALA A 108 -7.64 6.97 5.92
C ALA A 108 -7.06 6.58 4.56
N ALA A 109 -7.27 5.32 4.17
CA ALA A 109 -6.93 4.81 2.84
C ALA A 109 -8.20 4.32 2.14
N GLY A 110 -8.68 3.12 2.48
CA GLY A 110 -9.98 2.63 2.01
C GLY A 110 -11.12 3.55 2.44
N LYS A 111 -11.05 4.11 3.66
CA LYS A 111 -12.01 5.11 4.13
C LYS A 111 -12.02 6.38 3.29
N LEU A 112 -10.87 6.81 2.78
CA LEU A 112 -10.79 7.96 1.89
C LEU A 112 -11.42 7.63 0.55
N LEU A 113 -11.13 6.47 -0.04
CA LEU A 113 -11.75 6.02 -1.29
C LEU A 113 -13.28 5.91 -1.14
N ASP A 114 -13.76 5.33 -0.03
CA ASP A 114 -15.18 5.27 0.28
C ASP A 114 -15.81 6.67 0.45
N HIS A 115 -15.11 7.58 1.13
CA HIS A 115 -15.58 8.95 1.31
C HIS A 115 -15.70 9.69 -0.02
N MET A 116 -14.68 9.61 -0.87
CA MET A 116 -14.69 10.28 -2.18
C MET A 116 -15.74 9.69 -3.11
N THR A 117 -15.91 8.36 -3.09
CA THR A 117 -16.88 7.69 -3.96
C THR A 117 -18.33 7.87 -3.49
N ALA A 118 -18.59 7.81 -2.19
CA ALA A 118 -19.94 7.93 -1.64
C ALA A 118 -20.50 9.37 -1.69
N ASN A 119 -19.64 10.39 -1.67
CA ASN A 119 -20.05 11.80 -1.70
C ASN A 119 -20.13 12.39 -3.12
N HIS A 120 -19.98 11.56 -4.16
CA HIS A 120 -20.11 12.00 -5.54
C HIS A 120 -21.54 11.86 -6.05
N ALA A 121 -21.98 12.75 -6.96
CA ALA A 121 -23.33 12.71 -7.53
C ALA A 121 -23.65 11.40 -8.28
N ALA A 122 -22.61 10.72 -8.82
CA ALA A 122 -22.72 9.44 -9.50
C ALA A 122 -22.72 8.21 -8.58
N ALA A 123 -22.66 8.39 -7.25
CA ALA A 123 -22.67 7.26 -6.31
C ALA A 123 -23.86 6.29 -6.50
N PRO A 124 -25.12 6.75 -6.73
CA PRO A 124 -26.24 5.84 -6.98
C PRO A 124 -26.08 5.00 -8.25
N GLU A 125 -25.53 5.58 -9.32
CA GLU A 125 -25.26 4.88 -10.57
C GLU A 125 -24.16 3.83 -10.38
N LEU A 126 -23.07 4.19 -9.70
CA LEU A 126 -21.99 3.28 -9.35
C LEU A 126 -22.50 2.05 -8.58
N GLU A 127 -23.32 2.26 -7.55
CA GLU A 127 -23.89 1.18 -6.74
C GLU A 127 -24.83 0.28 -7.56
N ALA A 128 -25.65 0.87 -8.44
CA ALA A 128 -26.52 0.13 -9.34
C ALA A 128 -25.72 -0.75 -10.31
N LEU A 129 -24.65 -0.21 -10.90
CA LEU A 129 -23.76 -0.94 -11.82
C LEU A 129 -22.95 -2.02 -11.11
N ALA A 130 -22.41 -1.74 -9.92
CA ALA A 130 -21.69 -2.71 -9.11
C ALA A 130 -22.59 -3.93 -8.80
N LYS A 131 -23.82 -3.68 -8.35
CA LYS A 131 -24.83 -4.72 -8.11
C LYS A 131 -25.18 -5.50 -9.39
N ALA A 132 -25.43 -4.79 -10.50
CA ALA A 132 -25.79 -5.43 -11.76
C ALA A 132 -24.67 -6.33 -12.33
N ARG A 133 -23.41 -5.94 -12.12
CA ARG A 133 -22.23 -6.68 -12.58
C ARG A 133 -21.73 -7.74 -11.59
N GLY A 134 -22.27 -7.78 -10.37
CA GLY A 134 -21.76 -8.65 -9.30
C GLY A 134 -20.31 -8.35 -8.90
N LYS A 135 -19.90 -7.08 -9.03
CA LYS A 135 -18.54 -6.59 -8.77
C LYS A 135 -18.53 -5.58 -7.64
N SER A 136 -17.39 -5.39 -6.99
CA SER A 136 -17.20 -4.28 -6.06
C SER A 136 -17.23 -2.93 -6.79
N ARG A 137 -17.53 -1.85 -6.05
CA ARG A 137 -17.48 -0.48 -6.57
C ARG A 137 -16.10 -0.13 -7.17
N TYR A 138 -15.01 -0.62 -6.56
CA TYR A 138 -13.65 -0.37 -7.03
C TYR A 138 -13.37 -1.08 -8.35
N GLU A 139 -13.82 -2.32 -8.52
CA GLU A 139 -13.68 -3.03 -9.80
C GLU A 139 -14.45 -2.34 -10.94
N VAL A 140 -15.62 -1.77 -10.65
CA VAL A 140 -16.38 -0.97 -11.63
C VAL A 140 -15.61 0.29 -11.99
N LEU A 141 -15.14 1.07 -11.01
CA LEU A 141 -14.40 2.30 -11.25
C LEU A 141 -13.06 2.05 -11.97
N ASN A 142 -12.34 0.98 -11.61
CA ASN A 142 -11.13 0.55 -12.32
C ASN A 142 -11.44 0.30 -13.80
N SER A 143 -12.51 -0.45 -14.11
CA SER A 143 -12.91 -0.69 -15.50
C SER A 143 -13.26 0.62 -16.21
N VAL A 144 -13.97 1.54 -15.56
CA VAL A 144 -14.32 2.86 -16.12
C VAL A 144 -13.06 3.64 -16.51
N VAL A 145 -12.09 3.80 -15.61
CA VAL A 145 -10.88 4.57 -15.93
C VAL A 145 -9.96 3.86 -16.91
N GLU A 146 -9.87 2.53 -16.89
CA GLU A 146 -9.13 1.76 -17.89
C GLU A 146 -9.73 1.93 -19.29
N ASP A 147 -11.05 1.85 -19.42
CA ASP A 147 -11.76 2.02 -20.68
C ASP A 147 -11.60 3.47 -21.18
N MET A 148 -11.63 4.47 -20.28
CA MET A 148 -11.31 5.86 -20.61
C MET A 148 -9.87 6.02 -21.11
N ALA A 149 -8.87 5.39 -20.48
CA ALA A 149 -7.48 5.52 -20.89
C ALA A 149 -7.25 4.99 -22.31
N VAL A 150 -7.82 3.82 -22.61
CA VAL A 150 -7.74 3.22 -23.95
C VAL A 150 -8.49 4.08 -24.97
N ARG A 151 -9.70 4.53 -24.64
CA ARG A 151 -10.57 5.30 -25.55
C ARG A 151 -10.05 6.71 -25.83
N ASP A 152 -9.67 7.44 -24.79
CA ASP A 152 -9.43 8.89 -24.85
C ASP A 152 -7.97 9.23 -25.10
N LEU A 153 -7.05 8.41 -24.58
CA LEU A 153 -5.61 8.62 -24.74
C LEU A 153 -4.97 7.64 -25.74
N GLY A 154 -5.66 6.56 -26.12
CA GLY A 154 -5.10 5.53 -27.00
C GLY A 154 -3.96 4.74 -26.35
N VAL A 155 -3.88 4.73 -25.02
CA VAL A 155 -2.80 4.07 -24.26
C VAL A 155 -3.25 2.74 -23.67
N GLU A 156 -2.30 1.88 -23.32
CA GLU A 156 -2.59 0.66 -22.59
C GLU A 156 -3.18 0.95 -21.20
N LYS A 157 -3.94 -0.01 -20.67
CA LYS A 157 -4.62 0.09 -19.37
C LYS A 157 -3.68 0.43 -18.22
N ARG A 158 -2.43 -0.05 -18.25
CA ARG A 158 -1.44 0.24 -17.19
C ARG A 158 -1.04 1.72 -17.13
N LYS A 159 -1.15 2.46 -18.25
CA LYS A 159 -0.91 3.91 -18.32
C LYS A 159 -2.15 4.75 -17.97
N VAL A 160 -3.17 4.15 -17.35
CA VAL A 160 -4.41 4.83 -16.91
C VAL A 160 -4.15 6.07 -16.05
N GLY A 161 -3.04 6.09 -15.31
CA GLY A 161 -2.64 7.24 -14.48
C GLY A 161 -2.52 8.56 -15.25
N LEU A 162 -2.26 8.52 -16.57
CA LEU A 162 -2.14 9.71 -17.42
C LEU A 162 -3.45 10.53 -17.51
N LEU A 163 -4.60 9.91 -17.26
CA LEU A 163 -5.91 10.59 -17.29
C LEU A 163 -6.02 11.73 -16.28
N THR A 164 -5.24 11.70 -15.19
CA THR A 164 -5.31 12.71 -14.13
C THR A 164 -4.28 13.81 -14.31
N LYS A 165 -3.72 14.01 -15.51
CA LYS A 165 -2.67 15.02 -15.76
C LYS A 165 -2.94 16.35 -15.06
N ASP A 166 -4.17 16.87 -15.20
CA ASP A 166 -4.58 18.16 -14.67
C ASP A 166 -5.41 18.07 -13.37
N LEU A 167 -5.63 16.85 -12.82
CA LEU A 167 -6.44 16.61 -11.60
C LEU A 167 -5.59 16.08 -10.45
N HIS A 168 -5.51 16.81 -9.34
CA HIS A 168 -4.62 16.50 -8.21
C HIS A 168 -5.37 16.46 -6.87
N VAL A 169 -4.99 15.54 -5.99
CA VAL A 169 -5.60 15.33 -4.68
C VAL A 169 -4.53 15.35 -3.59
N THR A 170 -4.81 16.02 -2.46
CA THR A 170 -4.14 15.73 -1.18
C THR A 170 -5.06 14.86 -0.31
N PRO A 171 -4.57 13.75 0.28
CA PRO A 171 -5.42 12.73 0.89
C PRO A 171 -5.79 13.03 2.35
N ASP A 172 -5.37 14.16 2.92
CA ASP A 172 -5.48 14.46 4.35
C ASP A 172 -6.90 14.89 4.80
N VAL A 173 -7.96 14.35 4.18
CA VAL A 173 -9.36 14.61 4.57
C VAL A 173 -9.62 14.29 6.05
N PHE A 174 -8.87 13.33 6.60
CA PHE A 174 -8.94 12.90 7.99
C PHE A 174 -7.67 13.27 8.80
N GLY A 175 -6.97 14.34 8.38
CA GLY A 175 -5.67 14.72 8.94
C GLY A 175 -4.52 13.85 8.45
N ASN A 176 -3.30 14.28 8.73
CA ASN A 176 -2.07 13.58 8.37
C ASN A 176 -1.46 12.90 9.60
N ARG A 177 -1.30 11.58 9.57
CA ARG A 177 -0.54 10.85 10.60
C ARG A 177 0.95 10.89 10.29
N SER A 178 1.34 10.50 9.07
CA SER A 178 2.74 10.50 8.63
C SER A 178 2.89 11.12 7.24
N PRO A 179 4.02 11.80 6.97
CA PRO A 179 5.13 12.08 7.87
C PRO A 179 4.99 13.38 8.69
N TYR A 180 3.85 14.09 8.65
CA TYR A 180 3.75 15.39 9.35
C TYR A 180 3.19 15.31 10.76
N GLY A 181 2.43 14.27 11.11
CA GLY A 181 1.80 14.18 12.43
C GLY A 181 0.82 15.31 12.74
N ASP A 182 0.21 15.92 11.71
CA ASP A 182 -0.72 17.04 11.85
C ASP A 182 -2.19 16.62 11.62
N PRO A 183 -3.01 16.46 12.68
CA PRO A 183 -4.42 16.09 12.55
C PRO A 183 -5.30 17.23 12.01
N LEU A 184 -4.77 18.45 11.91
CA LEU A 184 -5.48 19.62 11.39
C LEU A 184 -5.32 19.79 9.87
N MET A 185 -4.47 18.99 9.22
CA MET A 185 -4.42 18.95 7.75
C MET A 185 -5.77 18.55 7.16
N ARG A 186 -6.00 19.00 5.93
CA ARG A 186 -7.26 18.83 5.19
C ARG A 186 -6.96 18.35 3.78
N GLY A 187 -7.90 17.60 3.22
CA GLY A 187 -7.85 17.22 1.81
C GLY A 187 -8.14 18.42 0.91
N ALA A 188 -7.55 18.40 -0.28
CA ALA A 188 -7.75 19.37 -1.34
C ALA A 188 -7.87 18.66 -2.68
N LEU A 189 -8.67 19.24 -3.57
CA LEU A 189 -8.83 18.81 -4.95
C LEU A 189 -8.52 20.01 -5.85
N SER A 190 -7.57 19.86 -6.77
CA SER A 190 -7.17 20.87 -7.75
C SER A 190 -7.40 20.35 -9.16
N GLY A 191 -7.90 21.20 -10.05
CA GLY A 191 -8.20 20.82 -11.43
C GLY A 191 -9.64 20.39 -11.68
N ILE A 192 -10.58 20.78 -10.82
CA ILE A 192 -12.01 20.48 -10.99
C ILE A 192 -12.54 21.23 -12.23
N THR A 193 -13.26 20.51 -13.09
CA THR A 193 -13.97 21.07 -14.24
C THR A 193 -15.41 20.55 -14.24
N PRO A 194 -16.32 21.08 -15.09
CA PRO A 194 -17.63 20.47 -15.27
C PRO A 194 -17.52 19.00 -15.72
N ALA A 195 -18.44 18.15 -15.25
CA ALA A 195 -18.42 16.72 -15.56
C ALA A 195 -18.31 16.45 -17.07
N GLY A 196 -17.46 15.47 -17.44
CA GLY A 196 -17.17 15.13 -18.83
C GLY A 196 -16.17 16.04 -19.54
N THR A 197 -15.62 17.07 -18.86
CA THR A 197 -14.62 17.97 -19.46
C THR A 197 -13.21 17.78 -18.93
N LEU A 198 -13.01 16.94 -17.90
CA LEU A 198 -11.69 16.68 -17.30
C LEU A 198 -10.68 16.05 -18.29
N THR A 199 -11.15 15.21 -19.21
CA THR A 199 -10.30 14.67 -20.29
C THR A 199 -10.27 15.58 -21.53
N GLY A 200 -11.11 16.63 -21.57
CA GLY A 200 -11.37 17.43 -22.75
C GLY A 200 -12.15 16.69 -23.86
N ILE A 201 -12.58 15.44 -23.63
CA ILE A 201 -13.22 14.56 -24.62
C ILE A 201 -14.60 14.13 -24.08
N VAL A 202 -15.67 14.64 -24.71
CA VAL A 202 -17.06 14.24 -24.38
C VAL A 202 -17.51 13.15 -25.34
N ASN A 203 -17.91 11.99 -24.83
CA ASN A 203 -18.54 10.93 -25.64
C ASN A 203 -19.79 10.38 -24.95
N GLU A 204 -20.94 10.52 -25.60
CA GLU A 204 -22.26 10.20 -25.03
C GLU A 204 -22.69 8.73 -25.23
N ASN A 205 -21.87 7.89 -25.87
CA ASN A 205 -22.25 6.54 -26.35
C ASN A 205 -21.40 5.38 -25.77
N ASN A 206 -20.96 5.45 -24.52
CA ASN A 206 -20.10 4.43 -23.89
C ASN A 206 -20.79 3.56 -22.81
N GLY A 207 -22.09 3.77 -22.57
CA GLY A 207 -22.86 2.96 -21.62
C GLY A 207 -22.68 3.33 -20.14
N VAL A 208 -22.02 4.46 -19.83
CA VAL A 208 -21.96 5.07 -18.49
C VAL A 208 -22.18 6.58 -18.58
N SER A 209 -22.62 7.23 -17.51
CA SER A 209 -22.78 8.69 -17.53
C SER A 209 -21.44 9.43 -17.43
N LEU A 210 -21.41 10.68 -17.92
CA LEU A 210 -20.26 11.59 -17.73
C LEU A 210 -19.95 11.83 -16.24
N ALA A 211 -20.96 11.75 -15.36
CA ALA A 211 -20.76 11.89 -13.93
C ALA A 211 -20.05 10.66 -13.34
N LEU A 212 -20.27 9.46 -13.91
CA LEU A 212 -19.54 8.27 -13.48
C LEU A 212 -18.08 8.28 -13.96
N GLU A 213 -17.81 8.80 -15.15
CA GLU A 213 -16.44 9.03 -15.63
C GLU A 213 -15.70 10.05 -14.76
N ASP A 214 -16.35 11.17 -14.42
CA ASP A 214 -15.83 12.16 -13.47
C ASP A 214 -15.48 11.53 -12.12
N LEU A 215 -16.38 10.70 -11.58
CA LEU A 215 -16.12 9.92 -10.37
C LEU A 215 -14.94 8.98 -10.51
N GLY A 216 -14.80 8.32 -11.67
CA GLY A 216 -13.65 7.49 -12.01
C GLY A 216 -12.34 8.27 -11.90
N LEU A 217 -12.28 9.48 -12.47
CA LEU A 217 -11.10 10.34 -12.42
C LEU A 217 -10.77 10.82 -11.00
N VAL A 218 -11.77 11.23 -10.22
CA VAL A 218 -11.58 11.59 -8.80
C VAL A 218 -11.09 10.39 -8.00
N TYR A 219 -11.65 9.21 -8.23
CA TYR A 219 -11.20 7.96 -7.61
C TYR A 219 -9.74 7.64 -7.97
N LEU A 220 -9.38 7.70 -9.25
CA LEU A 220 -8.01 7.45 -9.72
C LEU A 220 -7.01 8.46 -9.14
N ALA A 221 -7.36 9.75 -9.11
CA ALA A 221 -6.53 10.79 -8.51
C ALA A 221 -6.36 10.57 -6.99
N THR A 222 -7.39 10.03 -6.32
CA THR A 222 -7.34 9.66 -4.90
C THR A 222 -6.43 8.45 -4.67
N VAL A 223 -6.51 7.41 -5.52
CA VAL A 223 -5.59 6.26 -5.49
C VAL A 223 -4.13 6.72 -5.66
N GLN A 224 -3.88 7.59 -6.64
CA GLN A 224 -2.56 8.17 -6.85
C GLN A 224 -2.10 9.01 -5.65
N ALA A 225 -2.97 9.82 -5.04
CA ALA A 225 -2.63 10.62 -3.86
C ALA A 225 -2.23 9.75 -2.66
N LEU A 226 -2.90 8.62 -2.45
CA LEU A 226 -2.50 7.63 -1.44
C LEU A 226 -1.13 7.03 -1.75
N ALA A 227 -0.84 6.73 -3.01
CA ALA A 227 0.47 6.24 -3.44
C ALA A 227 1.57 7.31 -3.28
N TYR A 228 1.30 8.58 -3.61
CA TYR A 228 2.24 9.70 -3.40
C TYR A 228 2.52 9.94 -1.93
N GLN A 229 1.52 9.80 -1.05
CA GLN A 229 1.74 9.88 0.39
C GLN A 229 2.54 8.68 0.91
N THR A 230 2.31 7.46 0.40
CA THR A 230 3.18 6.30 0.70
C THR A 230 4.62 6.56 0.25
N LYS A 231 4.83 7.08 -0.96
CA LYS A 231 6.16 7.49 -1.43
C LYS A 231 6.78 8.54 -0.50
N HIS A 232 6.01 9.53 -0.07
CA HIS A 232 6.50 10.55 0.84
C HIS A 232 6.95 9.97 2.19
N ILE A 233 6.21 9.01 2.75
CA ILE A 233 6.63 8.29 3.95
C ILE A 233 7.96 7.57 3.74
N ILE A 234 8.10 6.86 2.61
CA ILE A 234 9.32 6.12 2.26
C ILE A 234 10.50 7.07 2.09
N ASP A 235 10.34 8.13 1.30
CA ASP A 235 11.38 9.13 1.05
C ASP A 235 11.83 9.77 2.38
N THR A 236 10.90 10.16 3.26
CA THR A 236 11.22 10.76 4.57
C THR A 236 12.05 9.82 5.45
N LEU A 237 11.74 8.52 5.43
CA LEU A 237 12.50 7.53 6.19
C LEU A 237 13.88 7.29 5.60
N GLN A 238 13.99 7.17 4.27
CA GLN A 238 15.27 6.97 3.58
C GLN A 238 16.20 8.18 3.67
N GLU A 239 15.64 9.39 3.69
CA GLU A 239 16.39 10.64 3.85
C GLU A 239 16.89 10.85 5.30
N SER A 240 16.40 10.07 6.27
CA SER A 240 16.79 10.21 7.68
C SER A 240 18.19 9.66 8.01
N ASP A 241 18.69 8.69 7.24
CA ASP A 241 20.05 8.14 7.37
C ASP A 241 20.53 7.63 6.00
N GLU A 242 21.68 8.14 5.54
CA GLU A 242 22.30 7.84 4.24
C GLU A 242 22.68 6.37 4.04
N HIS A 243 22.78 5.58 5.12
CA HIS A 243 23.08 4.15 5.09
C HIS A 243 21.81 3.29 5.07
N THR A 244 20.62 3.89 5.09
CA THR A 244 19.37 3.15 4.94
C THR A 244 19.30 2.57 3.53
N PRO A 245 19.17 1.25 3.36
CA PRO A 245 19.12 0.66 2.04
C PRO A 245 17.84 1.11 1.30
N PRO A 246 17.89 1.25 -0.03
CA PRO A 246 16.71 1.60 -0.81
C PRO A 246 15.65 0.50 -0.70
N LEU A 247 14.41 0.91 -0.54
CA LEU A 247 13.26 0.03 -0.46
C LEU A 247 13.05 -0.61 -1.83
N SER A 248 13.16 -1.92 -1.91
CA SER A 248 12.98 -2.68 -3.15
C SER A 248 11.61 -3.36 -3.23
N HIS A 249 11.01 -3.70 -2.08
CA HIS A 249 9.76 -4.46 -2.02
C HIS A 249 8.77 -3.94 -0.97
N ILE A 250 7.49 -3.92 -1.34
CA ILE A 250 6.37 -3.64 -0.44
C ILE A 250 5.48 -4.86 -0.38
N PHE A 251 5.43 -5.51 0.78
CA PHE A 251 4.55 -6.65 1.03
C PHE A 251 3.19 -6.13 1.50
N VAL A 252 2.13 -6.45 0.77
CA VAL A 252 0.80 -5.86 1.00
C VAL A 252 -0.19 -6.91 1.48
N ALA A 253 -0.92 -6.60 2.53
CA ALA A 253 -2.10 -7.36 2.98
C ALA A 253 -3.28 -6.43 3.29
N GLY A 254 -4.44 -7.02 3.58
CA GLY A 254 -5.67 -6.29 3.93
C GLY A 254 -6.59 -6.02 2.73
N GLY A 255 -7.73 -5.36 2.97
CA GLY A 255 -8.80 -5.23 1.97
C GLY A 255 -8.40 -4.57 0.65
N LEU A 256 -7.47 -3.61 0.68
CA LEU A 256 -7.02 -2.91 -0.53
C LEU A 256 -6.04 -3.74 -1.38
N SER A 257 -5.52 -4.86 -0.86
CA SER A 257 -4.73 -5.81 -1.66
C SER A 257 -5.53 -6.47 -2.79
N LYS A 258 -6.87 -6.38 -2.75
CA LYS A 258 -7.74 -6.89 -3.81
C LYS A 258 -7.94 -5.89 -4.96
N ASN A 259 -7.45 -4.66 -4.82
CA ASN A 259 -7.63 -3.60 -5.80
C ASN A 259 -6.39 -3.49 -6.70
N ARG A 260 -6.45 -4.07 -7.90
CA ARG A 260 -5.33 -4.10 -8.85
C ARG A 260 -4.78 -2.71 -9.17
N LEU A 261 -5.64 -1.76 -9.52
CA LEU A 261 -5.24 -0.39 -9.83
C LEU A 261 -4.49 0.28 -8.68
N TYR A 262 -4.93 0.03 -7.44
CA TYR A 262 -4.25 0.54 -6.24
C TYR A 262 -2.82 0.00 -6.13
N LEU A 263 -2.64 -1.31 -6.30
CA LEU A 263 -1.34 -1.95 -6.20
C LEU A 263 -0.40 -1.53 -7.32
N GLU A 264 -0.88 -1.53 -8.56
CA GLU A 264 -0.10 -1.10 -9.72
C GLU A 264 0.34 0.36 -9.60
N THR A 265 -0.56 1.25 -9.17
CA THR A 265 -0.21 2.65 -8.92
C THR A 265 0.83 2.78 -7.79
N HIS A 266 0.74 1.98 -6.73
CA HIS A 266 1.75 1.98 -5.66
C HIS A 266 3.12 1.49 -6.16
N ALA A 267 3.14 0.47 -7.01
CA ALA A 267 4.38 -0.01 -7.63
C ALA A 267 5.02 1.10 -8.49
N ASP A 268 4.22 1.73 -9.35
CA ASP A 268 4.67 2.71 -10.34
C ASP A 268 5.13 4.01 -9.67
N VAL A 269 4.46 4.42 -8.59
CA VAL A 269 4.80 5.64 -7.85
C VAL A 269 6.01 5.43 -6.95
N THR A 270 6.06 4.33 -6.19
CA THR A 270 7.16 4.12 -5.23
C THR A 270 8.43 3.60 -5.90
N GLY A 271 8.33 2.97 -7.07
CA GLY A 271 9.43 2.28 -7.72
C GLY A 271 9.80 0.95 -7.06
N ALA A 272 9.05 0.51 -6.04
CA ALA A 272 9.25 -0.76 -5.35
C ALA A 272 8.25 -1.81 -5.88
N ALA A 273 8.70 -3.08 -5.96
CA ALA A 273 7.83 -4.17 -6.36
C ALA A 273 6.79 -4.45 -5.26
N ILE A 274 5.52 -4.63 -5.66
CA ILE A 274 4.45 -4.98 -4.73
C ILE A 274 4.35 -6.50 -4.67
N VAL A 275 4.45 -7.06 -3.46
CA VAL A 275 4.38 -8.50 -3.23
C VAL A 275 3.09 -8.83 -2.49
N LEU A 276 2.27 -9.67 -3.10
CA LEU A 276 1.09 -10.26 -2.49
C LEU A 276 1.46 -11.64 -1.95
N PRO A 277 1.11 -11.97 -0.69
CA PRO A 277 1.40 -13.29 -0.13
C PRO A 277 0.51 -14.38 -0.75
N GLU A 278 0.98 -15.63 -0.73
CA GLU A 278 0.17 -16.80 -1.09
C GLU A 278 -0.99 -16.99 -0.09
N GLU A 279 -0.70 -16.83 1.21
CA GLU A 279 -1.71 -16.79 2.28
C GLU A 279 -2.15 -15.34 2.53
N SER A 280 -3.42 -15.05 2.22
CA SER A 280 -3.99 -13.71 2.35
C SER A 280 -4.23 -13.26 3.79
N GLU A 281 -4.39 -14.20 4.73
CA GLU A 281 -4.66 -13.93 6.14
C GLU A 281 -3.37 -13.67 6.94
N ALA A 282 -2.63 -12.63 6.55
CA ALA A 282 -1.31 -12.30 7.09
C ALA A 282 -1.27 -12.16 8.63
N VAL A 283 -2.33 -11.61 9.23
CA VAL A 283 -2.42 -11.44 10.70
C VAL A 283 -2.50 -12.80 11.41
N LEU A 284 -3.28 -13.73 10.86
CA LEU A 284 -3.40 -15.09 11.41
C LEU A 284 -2.11 -15.88 11.21
N LEU A 285 -1.48 -15.75 10.02
CA LEU A 285 -0.20 -16.39 9.74
C LEU A 285 0.90 -15.88 10.68
N GLY A 286 0.98 -14.56 10.93
CA GLY A 286 1.94 -14.01 11.89
C GLY A 286 1.76 -14.52 13.32
N ALA A 287 0.52 -14.70 13.77
CA ALA A 287 0.23 -15.30 15.07
C ALA A 287 0.64 -16.79 15.10
N ALA A 288 0.46 -17.51 13.99
CA ALA A 288 0.92 -18.89 13.84
C ALA A 288 2.45 -19.00 13.82
N VAL A 289 3.16 -18.03 13.21
CA VAL A 289 4.64 -17.93 13.25
C VAL A 289 5.13 -17.84 14.69
N LEU A 290 4.51 -16.98 15.52
CA LEU A 290 4.83 -16.88 16.94
C LEU A 290 4.50 -18.16 17.69
N GLY A 291 3.34 -18.77 17.42
CA GLY A 291 2.93 -20.04 18.02
C GLY A 291 3.89 -21.19 17.70
N ALA A 292 4.32 -21.32 16.45
CA ALA A 292 5.28 -22.31 15.99
C ALA A 292 6.66 -22.13 16.65
N THR A 293 7.10 -20.88 16.82
CA THR A 293 8.33 -20.55 17.53
C THR A 293 8.23 -20.92 19.01
N ALA A 294 7.14 -20.53 19.70
CA ALA A 294 6.91 -20.87 21.11
C ALA A 294 6.70 -22.39 21.34
N GLY A 295 6.19 -23.10 20.34
CA GLY A 295 6.07 -24.55 20.33
C GLY A 295 7.39 -25.29 20.09
N GLY A 296 8.48 -24.57 19.77
CA GLY A 296 9.78 -25.15 19.48
C GLY A 296 9.89 -25.80 18.10
N CYS A 297 8.97 -25.52 17.18
CA CYS A 297 9.03 -26.01 15.80
C CYS A 297 10.15 -25.32 15.00
N TYR A 298 10.48 -24.07 15.36
CA TYR A 298 11.56 -23.28 14.79
C TYR A 298 12.40 -22.64 15.90
N SER A 299 13.67 -22.36 15.62
CA SER A 299 14.63 -21.79 16.59
C SER A 299 14.28 -20.36 17.02
N ASP A 300 13.73 -19.57 16.10
CA ASP A 300 13.45 -18.16 16.27
C ASP A 300 12.40 -17.68 15.25
N VAL A 301 11.89 -16.47 15.49
CA VAL A 301 10.82 -15.86 14.69
C VAL A 301 11.26 -15.66 13.24
N THR A 302 12.47 -15.15 12.99
CA THR A 302 12.99 -14.91 11.63
C THR A 302 13.06 -16.20 10.82
N THR A 303 13.53 -17.28 11.45
CA THR A 303 13.57 -18.62 10.86
C THR A 303 12.15 -19.08 10.52
N ALA A 304 11.21 -19.01 11.48
CA ALA A 304 9.82 -19.39 11.26
C ALA A 304 9.17 -18.62 10.10
N MET A 305 9.34 -17.28 10.04
CA MET A 305 8.85 -16.45 8.95
C MET A 305 9.39 -16.91 7.59
N SER A 306 10.68 -17.28 7.51
CA SER A 306 11.32 -17.70 6.25
C SER A 306 10.81 -19.04 5.69
N PHE A 307 10.19 -19.86 6.54
CA PHE A 307 9.61 -21.16 6.15
C PHE A 307 8.09 -21.10 5.97
N MET A 308 7.42 -20.28 6.77
CA MET A 308 5.95 -20.21 6.80
C MET A 308 5.38 -19.17 5.84
N ASN A 309 6.14 -18.12 5.51
CA ASN A 309 5.68 -17.10 4.57
C ASN A 309 6.10 -17.48 3.13
N ARG A 310 5.19 -17.26 2.18
CA ARG A 310 5.44 -17.45 0.75
C ARG A 310 4.91 -16.27 -0.05
N ALA A 311 5.70 -15.81 -1.01
CA ALA A 311 5.23 -14.84 -1.99
C ALA A 311 4.30 -15.55 -2.98
N GLY A 312 3.19 -14.91 -3.30
CA GLY A 312 2.27 -15.34 -4.36
C GLY A 312 2.56 -14.54 -5.62
N GLU A 313 1.83 -13.44 -5.81
CA GLU A 313 2.00 -12.58 -6.97
C GLU A 313 2.99 -11.43 -6.68
N VAL A 314 3.84 -11.11 -7.66
CA VAL A 314 4.71 -9.93 -7.63
C VAL A 314 4.36 -8.99 -8.77
N ILE A 315 3.94 -7.77 -8.43
CA ILE A 315 3.64 -6.69 -9.38
C ILE A 315 4.86 -5.77 -9.47
N GLN A 316 5.49 -5.77 -10.65
CA GLN A 316 6.64 -4.92 -10.92
C GLN A 316 6.22 -3.47 -11.20
N PRO A 317 7.06 -2.48 -10.82
CA PRO A 317 6.91 -1.11 -11.30
C PRO A 317 7.00 -1.04 -12.81
N PHE A 318 6.28 -0.10 -13.41
CA PHE A 318 6.35 0.17 -14.83
C PHE A 318 7.77 0.56 -15.25
N LYS A 319 8.37 -0.19 -16.17
CA LYS A 319 9.70 0.11 -16.73
C LYS A 319 9.55 0.78 -18.09
N VAL A 320 10.39 1.78 -18.34
CA VAL A 320 10.51 2.38 -19.68
C VAL A 320 11.30 1.40 -20.54
N GLU A 321 10.68 0.83 -21.57
CA GLU A 321 11.43 0.11 -22.61
C GLU A 321 12.22 1.12 -23.44
N CYS A 322 13.44 0.74 -23.81
CA CYS A 322 14.48 1.65 -24.31
C CYS A 322 14.20 2.30 -25.68
N ASP A 323 13.04 2.08 -26.30
CA ASP A 323 12.87 2.23 -27.75
C ASP A 323 11.73 3.15 -28.24
N ASP A 324 11.06 3.91 -27.37
CA ASP A 324 9.98 4.82 -27.82
C ASP A 324 10.37 6.30 -27.74
N THR A 325 10.60 6.88 -28.92
CA THR A 325 10.99 8.29 -29.11
C THR A 325 9.81 9.28 -29.01
N CYS A 326 8.59 8.84 -28.66
CA CYS A 326 7.39 9.70 -28.63
C CYS A 326 6.35 9.43 -27.51
N ASP A 327 6.54 8.44 -26.64
CA ASP A 327 5.52 8.09 -25.62
C ASP A 327 5.79 8.75 -24.25
N ILE A 328 4.76 9.28 -23.60
CA ILE A 328 4.89 9.87 -22.25
C ILE A 328 5.30 8.76 -21.27
N SER A 329 6.51 8.89 -20.71
CA SER A 329 7.03 7.99 -19.66
C SER A 329 6.15 8.06 -18.41
N LEU A 330 5.51 6.94 -18.03
CA LEU A 330 4.68 6.84 -16.83
C LEU A 330 5.47 7.15 -15.53
N PRO A 331 6.73 6.67 -15.36
CA PRO A 331 7.57 7.11 -14.24
C PRO A 331 7.80 8.63 -14.20
N SER A 332 8.08 9.25 -15.36
CA SER A 332 8.28 10.71 -15.43
C SER A 332 7.00 11.48 -15.10
N PHE A 333 5.84 10.96 -15.53
CA PHE A 333 4.54 11.50 -15.17
C PHE A 333 4.33 11.49 -13.64
N HIS A 334 4.55 10.35 -12.99
CA HIS A 334 4.40 10.23 -11.54
C HIS A 334 5.41 11.10 -10.78
N ALA A 335 6.63 11.27 -11.29
CA ALA A 335 7.60 12.20 -10.71
C ALA A 335 7.08 13.66 -10.73
N CYS A 336 6.51 14.12 -11.86
CA CYS A 336 5.88 15.44 -11.95
C CYS A 336 4.67 15.55 -11.02
N LYS A 337 3.80 14.54 -10.97
CA LYS A 337 2.64 14.53 -10.07
C LYS A 337 3.05 14.54 -8.60
N TYR A 338 4.15 13.86 -8.25
CA TYR A 338 4.69 13.87 -6.89
C TYR A 338 5.21 15.25 -6.48
N GLN A 339 5.86 15.99 -7.40
CA GLN A 339 6.22 17.39 -7.14
C GLN A 339 4.99 18.26 -6.87
N VAL A 340 3.92 18.12 -7.66
CA VAL A 340 2.66 18.83 -7.41
C VAL A 340 2.04 18.42 -6.08
N PHE A 341 2.04 17.13 -5.75
CA PHE A 341 1.55 16.61 -4.48
C PHE A 341 2.28 17.27 -3.30
N ARG A 342 3.62 17.27 -3.31
CA ARG A 342 4.44 17.91 -2.26
C ARG A 342 4.12 19.40 -2.15
N LYS A 343 4.04 20.10 -3.28
CA LYS A 343 3.68 21.52 -3.30
C LYS A 343 2.29 21.80 -2.74
N MET A 344 1.27 21.01 -3.08
CA MET A 344 -0.08 21.18 -2.53
C MET A 344 -0.13 20.97 -1.02
N ILE A 345 0.68 20.05 -0.49
CA ILE A 345 0.81 19.84 0.94
C ILE A 345 1.44 21.07 1.62
N ASP A 346 2.52 21.61 1.06
CA ASP A 346 3.17 22.80 1.61
C ASP A 346 2.24 24.02 1.52
N ASP A 347 1.58 24.21 0.38
CA ASP A 347 0.67 25.32 0.13
C ASP A 347 -0.51 25.32 1.13
N GLN A 348 -1.07 24.16 1.50
CA GLN A 348 -2.14 24.12 2.50
C GLN A 348 -1.70 24.66 3.87
N ARG A 349 -0.44 24.44 4.25
CA ARG A 349 0.14 24.92 5.51
C ARG A 349 0.33 26.44 5.43
N VAL A 350 0.85 26.92 4.31
CA VAL A 350 0.95 28.36 4.02
C VAL A 350 -0.42 29.05 4.06
N TYR A 351 -1.46 28.44 3.49
CA TYR A 351 -2.82 29.00 3.55
C TYR A 351 -3.33 29.14 4.98
N ARG A 352 -3.01 28.17 5.86
CA ARG A 352 -3.34 28.23 7.28
C ARG A 352 -2.63 29.40 7.96
N ASP A 353 -1.32 29.52 7.76
CA ASP A 353 -0.50 30.60 8.35
C ASP A 353 -0.94 31.99 7.86
N ILE A 354 -1.32 32.12 6.59
CA ILE A 354 -1.90 33.36 6.05
C ILE A 354 -3.18 33.72 6.80
N MET A 355 -4.05 32.74 7.10
CA MET A 355 -5.30 32.99 7.81
C MET A 355 -5.12 33.27 9.31
N GLU A 356 -4.01 32.89 9.93
CA GLU A 356 -3.69 33.29 11.31
C GLU A 356 -3.47 34.81 11.44
N CYS A 357 -3.24 35.56 10.35
CA CYS A 357 -3.12 37.02 10.45
C CYS A 357 -4.44 37.74 10.82
N VAL A 358 -5.58 37.03 10.75
CA VAL A 358 -6.92 37.56 11.05
C VAL A 358 -7.58 36.93 12.30
N PHE A 359 -6.92 36.00 12.98
CA PHE A 359 -7.37 35.39 14.23
C PHE A 359 -6.42 35.71 15.39
#